data_AF-A0A924YWU7-F1
#
_entry.id   AF-A0A924YWU7-F1
#
_cell.length_a   1.000
_cell.length_b   1.000
_cell.length_c   1.000
_cell.angle_alpha   90.00
_cell.angle_beta   90.00
_cell.angle_gamma   90.00
#
_symmetry.space_group_name_H-M   'P 1'
#
loop_
_entity.id
_entity.type
_entity.pdbx_description
1 polymer ?
#
loop_
_entity_poly.entity_id
_entity_poly.type
_entity_poly.pdbx_seq_one_letter_code
_entity_poly.pdbx_strand_id
1 'polypeptide(L)'
;MAQTPLYRIRDWSDHFETSESRKRVHSLGWVGVPTKHDGKTFRRLMRRTDGVTIYGAWVLILAVAAKCPTRGTLADGDGPLSADDIADMTGAPADAIKTALEVLTGDQIRWIETIESAGTPADAPAVPVTSAEKTCLPDQTIPDHNQTRHNPTRQPAKTPGFEKISDKTLRDTEAVLNRLKPSAIADTEENRVWLIAAAERALNIPAKEVKKSRGAIFVSLAKELATGQTEKLEAYRDAAKLRLRTWKSSQNGESNGQPKSIAEVLAT
;
A
#
# COMPACT_ATOMS: atom_id res chain seq x y z
N MET A 1 14.88 -32.98 15.79
CA MET A 1 14.99 -31.53 15.54
C MET A 1 13.87 -30.87 16.32
N ALA A 2 14.14 -29.82 17.10
CA ALA A 2 13.08 -29.12 17.82
C ALA A 2 12.18 -28.42 16.80
N GLN A 3 10.87 -28.58 16.94
CA GLN A 3 9.90 -27.99 16.02
C GLN A 3 9.81 -26.49 16.32
N THR A 4 10.01 -25.64 15.32
CA THR A 4 9.82 -24.18 15.47
C THR A 4 8.34 -23.90 15.73
N PRO A 5 7.97 -23.28 16.87
CA PRO A 5 6.59 -22.97 17.16
C PRO A 5 6.01 -21.97 16.16
N LEU A 6 4.74 -22.14 15.79
CA LEU A 6 4.04 -21.17 14.95
C LEU A 6 3.53 -20.01 15.81
N TYR A 7 4.00 -18.80 15.52
CA TYR A 7 3.57 -17.60 16.24
C TYR A 7 2.50 -16.83 15.49
N ARG A 8 1.46 -16.40 16.21
CA ARG A 8 0.39 -15.54 15.69
C ARG A 8 0.18 -14.33 16.58
N ILE A 9 0.05 -13.16 15.97
CA ILE A 9 -0.30 -11.93 16.67
C ILE A 9 -1.79 -11.97 17.01
N ARG A 10 -2.09 -11.78 18.29
CA ARG A 10 -3.46 -11.82 18.78
C ARG A 10 -4.30 -10.68 18.24
N ASP A 11 -5.56 -11.00 17.98
CA ASP A 11 -6.60 -10.03 17.60
C ASP A 11 -6.16 -9.16 16.41
N TRP A 12 -5.40 -9.75 15.47
CA TRP A 12 -4.77 -9.03 14.35
C TRP A 12 -5.78 -8.19 13.56
N SER A 13 -6.90 -8.82 13.19
CA SER A 13 -7.96 -8.18 12.40
C SER A 13 -8.64 -7.01 13.11
N ASP A 14 -8.62 -6.99 14.45
CA ASP A 14 -9.26 -5.95 15.25
C ASP A 14 -8.32 -4.77 15.52
N HIS A 15 -7.02 -5.03 15.66
CA HIS A 15 -6.04 -4.02 16.08
C HIS A 15 -5.16 -3.46 14.98
N PHE A 16 -4.88 -4.24 13.93
CA PHE A 16 -3.91 -3.88 12.89
C PHE A 16 -4.53 -3.82 11.50
N GLU A 17 -5.80 -4.21 11.34
CA GLU A 17 -6.52 -4.09 10.07
C GLU A 17 -7.68 -3.10 10.11
N THR A 18 -7.76 -2.33 9.03
CA THR A 18 -8.90 -1.49 8.69
C THR A 18 -9.82 -2.19 7.69
N SER A 19 -11.02 -1.66 7.46
CA SER A 19 -11.90 -2.12 6.40
C SER A 19 -11.22 -2.12 5.03
N GLU A 20 -10.36 -1.13 4.78
CA GLU A 20 -9.60 -1.01 3.54
C GLU A 20 -8.43 -1.99 3.44
N SER A 21 -7.71 -2.25 4.54
CA SER A 21 -6.62 -3.24 4.50
C SER A 21 -7.16 -4.67 4.36
N ARG A 22 -8.33 -4.97 4.91
CA ARG A 22 -9.02 -6.28 4.74
C ARG A 22 -9.37 -6.59 3.29
N LYS A 23 -9.69 -5.57 2.49
CA LYS A 23 -9.99 -5.73 1.05
C LYS A 23 -8.75 -6.03 0.20
N ARG A 24 -7.54 -5.86 0.75
CA ARG A 24 -6.29 -6.11 0.01
C ARG A 24 -5.93 -7.59 0.09
N VAL A 25 -5.69 -8.17 -1.09
CA VAL A 25 -5.29 -9.57 -1.25
C VAL A 25 -3.77 -9.75 -1.04
N HIS A 26 -2.99 -8.70 -1.29
CA HIS A 26 -1.52 -8.76 -1.17
C HIS A 26 -1.01 -8.30 0.20
N SER A 27 0.30 -8.42 0.40
CA SER A 27 1.01 -7.91 1.57
C SER A 27 0.79 -6.40 1.77
N LEU A 28 0.85 -5.96 3.03
CA LEU A 28 0.70 -4.55 3.34
C LEU A 28 2.06 -3.84 3.22
N GLY A 29 2.10 -2.73 2.50
CA GLY A 29 3.29 -1.86 2.44
C GLY A 29 3.51 -1.03 3.70
N TRP A 30 2.53 -0.99 4.60
CA TRP A 30 2.60 -0.36 5.91
C TRP A 30 1.58 -1.01 6.85
N VAL A 31 1.87 -1.03 8.15
CA VAL A 31 0.95 -1.51 9.19
C VAL A 31 0.65 -0.36 10.16
N GLY A 32 -0.62 -0.18 10.49
CA GLY A 32 -1.03 0.80 11.49
C GLY A 32 -0.79 0.24 12.89
N VAL A 33 -0.02 0.95 13.72
CA VAL A 33 0.23 0.55 15.11
C VAL A 33 -0.65 1.40 16.04
N PRO A 34 -1.45 0.79 16.94
CA PRO A 34 -2.25 1.54 17.90
C PRO A 34 -1.39 2.47 18.75
N THR A 35 -1.83 3.72 18.93
CA THR A 35 -1.15 4.73 19.77
C THR A 35 -1.49 4.59 21.26
N LYS A 36 -2.30 3.58 21.62
CA LYS A 36 -2.77 3.37 22.98
C LYS A 36 -1.70 2.73 23.86
N HIS A 37 -0.99 3.57 24.62
CA HIS A 37 0.14 3.17 25.46
C HIS A 37 -0.21 3.14 26.98
N ASP A 38 -1.49 3.28 27.35
CA ASP A 38 -1.98 3.26 28.74
C ASP A 38 -2.39 1.85 29.23
N GLY A 39 -2.41 0.87 28.31
CA GLY A 39 -2.79 -0.51 28.58
C GLY A 39 -1.94 -1.18 29.67
N LYS A 40 -2.56 -2.09 30.43
CA LYS A 40 -1.90 -2.80 31.54
C LYS A 40 -0.68 -3.60 31.04
N THR A 41 -0.81 -4.28 29.91
CA THR A 41 0.25 -5.11 29.31
C THR A 41 1.37 -4.26 28.72
N PHE A 42 1.05 -3.16 28.03
CA PHE A 42 2.05 -2.17 27.59
C PHE A 42 2.86 -1.61 28.75
N ARG A 43 2.20 -1.15 29.82
CA ARG A 43 2.90 -0.64 31.02
C ARG A 43 3.74 -1.70 31.72
N ARG A 44 3.34 -2.98 31.67
CA ARG A 44 4.15 -4.10 32.20
C ARG A 44 5.41 -4.30 31.37
N LEU A 45 5.29 -4.28 30.04
CA LEU A 45 6.42 -4.37 29.13
C LEU A 45 7.42 -3.24 29.40
N MET A 46 6.95 -1.99 29.44
CA MET A 46 7.80 -0.81 29.61
C MET A 46 8.47 -0.69 30.99
N ARG A 47 8.00 -1.44 32.00
CA ARG A 47 8.67 -1.50 33.31
C ARG A 47 9.88 -2.44 33.33
N ARG A 48 10.05 -3.29 32.33
CA ARG A 48 11.23 -4.14 32.22
C ARG A 48 12.44 -3.30 31.83
N THR A 49 13.62 -3.72 32.25
CA THR A 49 14.90 -3.07 31.90
C THR A 49 15.15 -3.07 30.39
N ASP A 50 14.71 -4.10 29.69
CA ASP A 50 14.79 -4.31 28.24
C ASP A 50 13.51 -3.89 27.50
N GLY A 51 12.55 -3.24 28.17
CA GLY A 51 11.19 -3.02 27.64
C GLY A 51 11.15 -2.21 26.34
N VAL A 52 12.00 -1.19 26.22
CA VAL A 52 12.11 -0.36 25.00
C VAL A 52 12.65 -1.19 23.83
N THR A 53 13.67 -2.02 24.07
CA THR A 53 14.26 -2.91 23.06
C THR A 53 13.25 -3.93 22.57
N ILE A 54 12.52 -4.56 23.50
CA ILE A 54 11.45 -5.51 23.16
C ILE A 54 10.32 -4.82 22.40
N TYR A 55 9.96 -3.58 22.76
CA TYR A 55 8.95 -2.82 22.01
C TYR A 55 9.43 -2.47 20.59
N GLY A 56 10.71 -2.16 20.42
CA GLY A 56 11.31 -2.00 19.08
C GLY A 56 11.22 -3.28 18.25
N ALA A 57 11.59 -4.42 18.85
CA ALA A 57 11.45 -5.74 18.23
C ALA A 57 9.99 -6.07 17.90
N TRP A 58 9.04 -5.72 18.77
CA TRP A 58 7.61 -5.87 18.52
C TRP A 58 7.16 -5.14 17.26
N VAL A 59 7.58 -3.90 17.06
CA VAL A 59 7.23 -3.13 15.84
C VAL A 59 7.80 -3.79 14.59
N LEU A 60 9.01 -4.35 14.65
CA LEU A 60 9.61 -5.09 13.54
C LEU A 60 8.86 -6.41 13.25
N ILE A 61 8.47 -7.14 14.30
CA ILE A 61 7.66 -8.36 14.20
C ILE A 61 6.31 -8.05 13.53
N LEU A 62 5.64 -6.95 13.92
CA LEU A 62 4.40 -6.50 13.26
C LEU A 62 4.61 -6.23 11.77
N ALA A 63 5.71 -5.59 11.40
CA ALA A 63 6.02 -5.29 10.00
C ALA A 63 6.28 -6.56 9.18
N VAL A 64 6.94 -7.56 9.75
CA VAL A 64 7.12 -8.88 9.12
C VAL A 64 5.78 -9.59 8.96
N ALA A 65 4.99 -9.69 10.03
CA ALA A 65 3.68 -10.36 9.98
C ALA A 65 2.68 -9.70 9.01
N ALA A 66 2.82 -8.39 8.77
CA ALA A 66 2.02 -7.67 7.77
C ALA A 66 2.33 -8.09 6.32
N LYS A 67 3.51 -8.68 6.10
CA LYS A 67 4.00 -9.15 4.80
C LYS A 67 3.84 -10.65 4.59
N CYS A 68 3.65 -11.43 5.65
CA CYS A 68 3.41 -12.87 5.57
C CYS A 68 2.15 -13.20 4.76
N PRO A 69 2.09 -14.38 4.09
CA PRO A 69 0.93 -14.79 3.29
C PRO A 69 -0.37 -14.78 4.09
N THR A 70 -0.33 -15.27 5.33
CA THR A 70 -1.40 -15.08 6.31
C THR A 70 -1.02 -13.93 7.22
N ARG A 71 -1.65 -12.77 7.04
CA ARG A 71 -1.31 -11.58 7.82
C ARG A 71 -1.56 -11.80 9.31
N GLY A 72 -0.62 -11.33 10.12
CA GLY A 72 -0.63 -11.55 11.57
C GLY A 72 -0.08 -12.92 11.99
N THR A 73 0.27 -13.81 11.06
CA THR A 73 0.90 -15.10 11.35
C THR A 73 2.34 -15.08 10.86
N LEU A 74 3.29 -15.42 11.71
CA LEU A 74 4.71 -15.47 11.40
C LEU A 74 5.07 -16.80 10.75
N ALA A 75 4.64 -16.95 9.50
CA ALA A 75 4.97 -18.08 8.63
C ALA A 75 5.04 -17.61 7.19
N ASP A 76 5.83 -18.31 6.38
CA ASP A 76 5.93 -18.13 4.94
C ASP A 76 5.65 -19.46 4.19
N GLY A 77 6.12 -19.56 2.95
CA GLY A 77 5.94 -20.77 2.13
C GLY A 77 6.76 -21.97 2.62
N ASP A 78 7.84 -21.72 3.36
CA ASP A 78 8.75 -22.75 3.87
C ASP A 78 8.38 -23.19 5.30
N GLY A 79 7.65 -22.35 6.04
CA GLY A 79 7.02 -22.73 7.29
C GLY A 79 6.97 -21.62 8.34
N PRO A 80 6.86 -21.97 9.64
CA PRO A 80 6.94 -21.01 10.74
C PRO A 80 8.29 -20.28 10.76
N LEU A 81 8.25 -18.96 10.89
CA LEU A 81 9.45 -18.13 10.98
C LEU A 81 10.07 -18.22 12.39
N SER A 82 11.37 -18.51 12.44
CA SER A 82 12.17 -18.48 13.65
C SER A 82 12.60 -17.05 14.01
N ALA A 83 13.23 -16.91 15.20
CA ALA A 83 13.81 -15.62 15.60
C ALA A 83 14.94 -15.18 14.67
N ASP A 84 15.73 -16.13 14.16
CA ASP A 84 16.84 -15.88 13.24
C ASP A 84 16.31 -15.41 11.88
N ASP A 85 15.25 -16.04 11.35
CA ASP A 85 14.63 -15.62 10.09
C ASP A 85 14.13 -14.16 10.17
N ILE A 86 13.45 -13.81 11.28
CA ILE A 86 12.94 -12.45 11.50
C ILE A 86 14.10 -11.46 11.67
N ALA A 87 15.19 -11.85 12.34
CA ALA A 87 16.38 -11.04 12.49
C ALA A 87 17.02 -10.74 11.13
N ASP A 88 17.20 -11.75 10.28
CA ASP A 88 17.74 -11.62 8.93
C ASP A 88 16.87 -10.72 8.04
N MET A 89 15.54 -10.84 8.14
CA MET A 89 14.60 -10.00 7.40
C MET A 89 14.62 -8.51 7.80
N THR A 90 14.98 -8.22 9.05
CA THR A 90 14.83 -6.88 9.65
C THR A 90 16.16 -6.18 9.94
N GLY A 91 17.26 -6.92 9.97
CA GLY A 91 18.57 -6.44 10.41
C GLY A 91 18.68 -6.22 11.92
N ALA A 92 17.71 -6.70 12.70
CA ALA A 92 17.75 -6.60 14.15
C ALA A 92 18.59 -7.73 14.78
N PRO A 93 19.12 -7.55 16.00
CA PRO A 93 19.82 -8.64 16.70
C PRO A 93 18.89 -9.82 16.99
N ALA A 94 19.30 -11.04 16.62
CA ALA A 94 18.51 -12.26 16.85
C ALA A 94 18.14 -12.46 18.32
N ASP A 95 19.06 -12.18 19.24
CA ASP A 95 18.81 -12.25 20.68
C ASP A 95 17.66 -11.33 21.13
N ALA A 96 17.55 -10.14 20.51
CA ALA A 96 16.48 -9.19 20.82
C ALA A 96 15.13 -9.70 20.30
N ILE A 97 15.09 -10.27 19.10
CA ILE A 97 13.87 -10.89 18.54
C ILE A 97 13.45 -12.10 19.37
N LYS A 98 14.39 -12.99 19.71
CA LYS A 98 14.13 -14.17 20.53
C LYS A 98 13.56 -13.78 21.89
N THR A 99 14.23 -12.85 22.60
CA THR A 99 13.75 -12.33 23.88
C THR A 99 12.37 -11.70 23.75
N ALA A 100 12.12 -10.97 22.67
CA ALA A 100 10.80 -10.39 22.41
C ALA A 100 9.73 -11.47 22.21
N LEU A 101 9.96 -12.50 21.39
CA LEU A 101 9.00 -13.60 21.20
C LEU A 101 8.67 -14.30 22.53
N GLU A 102 9.68 -14.61 23.35
CA GLU A 102 9.49 -15.23 24.67
C GLU A 102 8.66 -14.33 25.61
N VAL A 103 8.97 -13.04 25.68
CA VAL A 103 8.29 -12.10 26.58
C VAL A 103 6.87 -11.76 26.11
N LEU A 104 6.67 -11.63 24.80
CA LEU A 104 5.39 -11.25 24.20
C LEU A 104 4.39 -12.41 24.13
N THR A 105 4.87 -13.65 24.15
CA THR A 105 4.03 -14.86 24.31
C THR A 105 3.67 -15.15 25.76
N GLY A 106 4.51 -14.72 26.71
CA GLY A 106 4.27 -14.95 28.14
C GLY A 106 2.96 -14.34 28.66
N ASP A 107 2.33 -15.03 29.62
CA ASP A 107 0.99 -14.73 30.17
C ASP A 107 0.79 -13.29 30.66
N GLN A 108 1.86 -12.60 31.06
CA GLN A 108 1.76 -11.24 31.60
C GLN A 108 1.49 -10.18 30.54
N ILE A 109 1.94 -10.39 29.30
CA ILE A 109 1.79 -9.47 28.16
C ILE A 109 0.88 -10.11 27.12
N ARG A 110 1.19 -11.33 26.68
CA ARG A 110 0.38 -12.17 25.80
C ARG A 110 -0.18 -11.41 24.61
N TRP A 111 0.70 -10.75 23.85
CA TRP A 111 0.39 -10.09 22.57
C TRP A 111 0.54 -11.06 21.39
N ILE A 112 1.36 -12.10 21.56
CA ILE A 112 1.55 -13.19 20.61
C ILE A 112 1.01 -14.48 21.24
N GLU A 113 0.41 -15.34 20.44
CA GLU A 113 0.02 -16.70 20.82
C GLU A 113 0.85 -17.72 20.02
N THR A 114 1.13 -18.85 20.67
CA THR A 114 1.77 -19.99 20.03
C THR A 114 0.70 -20.99 19.60
N ILE A 115 0.71 -21.34 18.33
CA ILE A 115 -0.13 -22.39 17.76
C ILE A 115 0.74 -23.64 17.68
N GLU A 116 0.36 -24.68 18.41
CA GLU A 116 0.97 -25.99 18.25
C GLU A 116 0.52 -26.56 16.90
N SER A 117 1.46 -26.72 15.97
CA SER A 117 1.22 -27.52 14.77
C SER A 117 1.08 -28.98 15.20
N ALA A 118 -0.14 -29.40 15.52
CA ALA A 118 -0.47 -30.81 15.63
C ALA A 118 -0.06 -31.48 14.31
N GLY A 119 0.98 -32.31 14.35
CA GLY A 119 1.37 -33.12 13.21
C GLY A 119 0.17 -33.96 12.79
N THR A 120 -0.31 -33.76 11.56
CA THR A 120 -1.43 -34.53 11.01
C THR A 120 -0.94 -35.94 10.64
N PRO A 121 -1.47 -37.04 11.23
CA PRO A 121 -1.53 -38.29 10.52
C PRO A 121 -2.57 -38.14 9.39
N ALA A 122 -2.19 -38.54 8.18
CA ALA A 122 -3.08 -38.63 7.04
C ALA A 122 -4.35 -39.45 7.37
N ASP A 123 -5.42 -39.17 6.60
CA ASP A 123 -6.76 -39.76 6.61
C ASP A 123 -7.80 -39.25 7.64
N ALA A 124 -8.60 -38.26 7.20
CA ALA A 124 -10.07 -38.33 7.26
C ALA A 124 -10.72 -37.19 6.43
N PRO A 125 -11.90 -37.41 5.82
CA PRO A 125 -12.41 -36.61 4.70
C PRO A 125 -13.08 -35.30 5.13
N ALA A 126 -13.08 -34.35 4.20
CA ALA A 126 -13.76 -33.06 4.28
C ALA A 126 -15.25 -33.20 4.65
N VAL A 127 -15.69 -32.37 5.59
CA VAL A 127 -17.12 -32.19 5.90
C VAL A 127 -17.54 -30.77 5.45
N PRO A 128 -18.64 -30.63 4.67
CA PRO A 128 -19.09 -29.33 4.17
C PRO A 128 -20.01 -28.59 5.16
N VAL A 129 -19.81 -27.27 5.22
CA VAL A 129 -20.70 -26.13 5.52
C VAL A 129 -21.90 -26.31 6.47
N THR A 130 -22.09 -25.34 7.38
CA THR A 130 -23.45 -24.78 7.56
C THR A 130 -23.42 -23.34 8.10
N SER A 131 -24.04 -22.44 7.33
CA SER A 131 -24.54 -21.13 7.75
C SER A 131 -25.38 -21.23 9.02
N ALA A 132 -25.22 -20.28 9.94
CA ALA A 132 -26.26 -19.90 10.88
C ALA A 132 -26.37 -18.38 10.95
N GLU A 133 -27.63 -17.95 11.02
CA GLU A 133 -28.16 -16.64 10.69
C GLU A 133 -27.98 -15.59 11.80
N LYS A 134 -27.71 -14.36 11.35
CA LYS A 134 -28.47 -13.13 11.63
C LYS A 134 -28.67 -12.70 13.10
N THR A 135 -27.99 -11.61 13.46
CA THR A 135 -28.65 -10.52 14.20
C THR A 135 -28.14 -9.18 13.66
N CYS A 136 -28.99 -8.50 12.90
CA CYS A 136 -28.77 -7.11 12.49
C CYS A 136 -29.05 -6.22 13.69
N LEU A 137 -28.03 -5.51 14.19
CA LEU A 137 -28.21 -4.39 15.10
C LEU A 137 -28.42 -3.11 14.28
N PRO A 138 -29.25 -2.17 14.75
CA PRO A 138 -29.60 -0.97 14.01
C PRO A 138 -28.42 0.00 13.89
N ASP A 139 -28.33 0.58 12.70
CA ASP A 139 -27.46 1.66 12.26
C ASP A 139 -27.66 2.91 13.15
N GLN A 140 -26.65 3.24 13.95
CA GLN A 140 -26.48 4.58 14.49
C GLN A 140 -25.34 5.24 13.74
N THR A 141 -25.69 5.83 12.60
CA THR A 141 -24.82 6.68 11.80
C THR A 141 -24.49 7.94 12.60
N ILE A 142 -23.33 7.97 13.26
CA ILE A 142 -22.70 9.23 13.68
C ILE A 142 -21.78 9.65 12.52
N PRO A 143 -21.97 10.83 11.91
CA PRO A 143 -21.06 11.31 10.88
C PRO A 143 -19.67 11.59 11.49
N ASP A 144 -18.69 10.78 11.11
CA ASP A 144 -17.30 10.92 11.52
C ASP A 144 -16.66 12.13 10.82
N HIS A 145 -16.62 13.26 11.53
CA HIS A 145 -15.81 14.42 11.19
C HIS A 145 -14.40 14.26 11.79
N ASN A 146 -13.59 13.36 11.23
CA ASN A 146 -12.16 13.36 11.45
C ASN A 146 -11.39 13.38 10.12
N GLN A 147 -11.31 14.57 9.54
CA GLN A 147 -10.26 14.89 8.57
C GLN A 147 -8.95 15.11 9.33
N THR A 148 -8.11 14.09 9.38
CA THR A 148 -6.71 14.22 9.79
C THR A 148 -6.00 15.15 8.79
N ARG A 149 -5.77 16.40 9.21
CA ARG A 149 -5.03 17.39 8.44
C ARG A 149 -3.54 17.02 8.41
N HIS A 150 -3.05 16.58 7.25
CA HIS A 150 -1.61 16.54 7.00
C HIS A 150 -1.07 17.97 6.85
N ASN A 151 -0.07 18.31 7.66
CA ASN A 151 0.64 19.58 7.61
C ASN A 151 1.84 19.45 6.65
N PRO A 152 1.92 20.20 5.53
CA PRO A 152 3.09 20.17 4.68
C PRO A 152 4.08 21.28 5.07
N THR A 153 5.29 20.88 5.44
CA THR A 153 6.43 21.78 5.64
C THR A 153 6.77 22.50 4.32
N ARG A 154 6.94 23.82 4.43
CA ARG A 154 7.14 24.80 3.37
C ARG A 154 8.51 24.63 2.69
N GLN A 155 8.55 24.38 1.38
CA GLN A 155 9.74 24.59 0.55
C GLN A 155 9.55 25.81 -0.36
N PRO A 156 10.59 26.62 -0.62
CA PRO A 156 10.49 27.81 -1.45
C PRO A 156 10.34 27.45 -2.94
N ALA A 157 9.58 28.28 -3.65
CA ALA A 157 9.17 28.08 -5.03
C ALA A 157 10.35 28.11 -6.01
N LYS A 158 10.47 27.07 -6.84
CA LYS A 158 11.28 27.06 -8.07
C LYS A 158 10.36 27.17 -9.29
N THR A 159 10.81 27.97 -10.25
CA THR A 159 10.30 28.16 -11.62
C THR A 159 10.11 26.79 -12.34
N PRO A 160 9.13 26.63 -13.26
CA PRO A 160 8.78 25.33 -13.84
C PRO A 160 9.86 24.86 -14.82
N GLY A 161 10.92 24.25 -14.30
CA GLY A 161 11.76 23.34 -15.05
C GLY A 161 11.09 21.97 -15.06
N PHE A 162 10.92 21.37 -16.24
CA PHE A 162 10.51 19.99 -16.39
C PHE A 162 11.59 19.06 -15.79
N GLU A 163 11.55 18.87 -14.48
CA GLU A 163 12.36 17.87 -13.78
C GLU A 163 11.98 16.46 -14.25
N LYS A 164 12.99 15.58 -14.21
CA LYS A 164 12.93 14.18 -14.65
C LYS A 164 11.59 13.53 -14.31
N ILE A 165 10.97 12.94 -15.35
CA ILE A 165 9.70 12.23 -15.22
C ILE A 165 9.85 11.13 -14.17
N SER A 166 9.11 11.25 -13.08
CA SER A 166 9.16 10.24 -12.01
C SER A 166 8.40 8.97 -12.41
N ASP A 167 8.88 7.80 -11.97
CA ASP A 167 8.19 6.51 -12.15
C ASP A 167 6.77 6.49 -11.59
N LYS A 168 6.46 7.42 -10.69
CA LYS A 168 5.12 7.62 -10.14
C LYS A 168 4.17 8.20 -11.20
N THR A 169 4.64 9.17 -11.98
CA THR A 169 3.88 9.77 -13.09
C THR A 169 3.57 8.73 -14.18
N LEU A 170 4.50 7.82 -14.46
CA LEU A 170 4.31 6.73 -15.41
C LEU A 170 3.27 5.71 -14.92
N ARG A 171 3.37 5.26 -13.66
CA ARG A 171 2.40 4.36 -13.02
C ARG A 171 0.99 4.96 -12.95
N ASP A 172 0.89 6.25 -12.63
CA ASP A 172 -0.39 6.95 -12.59
C ASP A 172 -1.01 7.08 -14.00
N THR A 173 -0.18 7.28 -15.03
CA THR A 173 -0.63 7.32 -16.43
C THR A 173 -1.13 5.95 -16.90
N GLU A 174 -0.42 4.88 -16.55
CA GLU A 174 -0.81 3.51 -16.87
C GLU A 174 -2.12 3.09 -16.17
N ALA A 175 -2.29 3.48 -14.90
CA ALA A 175 -3.54 3.27 -14.17
C ALA A 175 -4.73 4.00 -14.81
N VAL A 176 -4.51 5.22 -15.31
CA VAL A 176 -5.54 5.98 -16.04
C VAL A 176 -5.86 5.31 -17.38
N LEU A 177 -4.86 4.94 -18.18
CA LEU A 177 -5.07 4.26 -19.47
C LEU A 177 -5.77 2.91 -19.31
N ASN A 178 -5.43 2.14 -18.28
CA ASN A 178 -6.08 0.86 -17.99
C ASN A 178 -7.54 1.03 -17.56
N ARG A 179 -7.89 2.11 -16.85
CA ARG A 179 -9.28 2.43 -16.48
C ARG A 179 -10.12 2.91 -17.67
N LEU A 180 -9.51 3.42 -18.72
CA LEU A 180 -10.18 3.96 -19.92
C LEU A 180 -10.51 2.89 -20.97
N LYS A 181 -10.05 1.64 -20.78
CA LYS A 181 -10.15 0.53 -21.74
C LYS A 181 -11.57 0.18 -22.26
N PRO A 182 -12.70 0.54 -21.62
CA PRO A 182 -14.02 0.31 -22.23
C PRO A 182 -14.78 1.60 -22.57
N SER A 183 -14.12 2.73 -22.85
CA SER A 183 -14.81 3.96 -23.31
C SER A 183 -14.60 4.20 -24.81
N ALA A 184 -15.69 4.41 -25.56
CA ALA A 184 -15.69 4.72 -27.00
C ALA A 184 -14.87 5.97 -27.39
N ILE A 185 -14.43 6.75 -26.39
CA ILE A 185 -13.54 7.89 -26.59
C ILE A 185 -12.08 7.42 -26.80
N ALA A 186 -11.65 6.26 -26.32
CA ALA A 186 -10.25 5.81 -26.34
C ALA A 186 -9.83 4.97 -27.56
N ASP A 187 -10.69 4.87 -28.59
CA ASP A 187 -10.53 3.96 -29.72
C ASP A 187 -9.46 4.41 -30.72
N THR A 188 -9.14 5.71 -30.76
CA THR A 188 -8.08 6.24 -31.63
C THR A 188 -6.82 6.59 -30.83
N GLU A 189 -5.67 6.49 -31.50
CA GLU A 189 -4.38 6.91 -30.93
C GLU A 189 -4.37 8.38 -30.54
N GLU A 190 -5.01 9.23 -31.34
CA GLU A 190 -5.12 10.66 -31.07
C GLU A 190 -5.96 10.94 -29.82
N ASN A 191 -7.07 10.24 -29.61
CA ASN A 191 -7.85 10.42 -28.40
C ASN A 191 -7.09 9.96 -27.15
N ARG A 192 -6.25 8.94 -27.27
CA ARG A 192 -5.35 8.51 -26.17
C ARG A 192 -4.33 9.59 -25.82
N VAL A 193 -3.74 10.26 -26.81
CA VAL A 193 -2.86 11.42 -26.59
C VAL A 193 -3.60 12.52 -25.83
N TRP A 194 -4.82 12.85 -26.25
CA TRP A 194 -5.61 13.88 -25.58
C TRP A 194 -6.03 13.52 -24.15
N LEU A 195 -6.38 12.26 -23.91
CA LEU A 195 -6.70 11.77 -22.56
C LEU A 195 -5.48 11.80 -21.63
N ILE A 196 -4.29 11.46 -22.15
CA ILE A 196 -3.04 11.60 -21.41
C ILE A 196 -2.78 13.07 -21.10
N ALA A 197 -2.88 13.97 -22.09
CA ALA A 197 -2.71 15.41 -21.91
C ALA A 197 -3.66 15.98 -20.84
N ALA A 198 -4.92 15.54 -20.82
CA ALA A 198 -5.90 15.89 -19.79
C ALA A 198 -5.50 15.41 -18.40
N ALA A 199 -4.97 14.18 -18.28
CA ALA A 199 -4.46 13.65 -17.01
C ALA A 199 -3.23 14.44 -16.52
N GLU A 200 -2.29 14.76 -17.42
CA GLU A 200 -1.11 15.56 -17.06
C GLU A 200 -1.50 16.92 -16.51
N ARG A 201 -2.43 17.60 -17.19
CA ARG A 201 -2.94 18.88 -16.76
C ARG A 201 -3.60 18.76 -15.39
N ALA A 202 -4.44 17.75 -15.16
CA ALA A 202 -5.09 17.53 -13.87
C ALA A 202 -4.09 17.30 -12.72
N LEU A 203 -2.96 16.65 -13.00
CA LEU A 203 -1.90 16.40 -12.02
C LEU A 203 -1.04 17.65 -11.73
N ASN A 204 -0.80 18.49 -12.75
CA ASN A 204 0.02 19.69 -12.65
C ASN A 204 -0.69 20.89 -12.00
N ILE A 205 -2.01 20.82 -11.75
CA ILE A 205 -2.70 21.89 -11.01
C ILE A 205 -2.21 21.86 -9.54
N PRO A 206 -1.71 22.99 -9.01
CA PRO A 206 -1.24 23.09 -7.63
C PRO A 206 -2.38 22.75 -6.65
N ALA A 207 -2.11 21.89 -5.66
CA ALA A 207 -3.15 21.41 -4.74
C ALA A 207 -3.94 22.54 -4.04
N LYS A 208 -3.31 23.70 -3.82
CA LYS A 208 -3.92 24.91 -3.25
C LYS A 208 -4.98 25.58 -4.16
N GLU A 209 -4.95 25.31 -5.47
CA GLU A 209 -5.87 25.86 -6.48
C GLU A 209 -6.97 24.86 -6.88
N VAL A 210 -6.87 23.63 -6.39
CA VAL A 210 -7.79 22.53 -6.67
C VAL A 210 -9.06 22.69 -5.82
N LYS A 211 -10.04 23.46 -6.32
CA LYS A 211 -11.38 23.57 -5.70
C LYS A 211 -12.23 22.30 -5.84
N LYS A 212 -11.89 21.42 -6.78
CA LYS A 212 -12.57 20.15 -7.09
C LYS A 212 -11.56 19.02 -7.08
N SER A 213 -11.93 17.80 -6.69
CA SER A 213 -10.98 16.67 -6.74
C SER A 213 -10.33 16.52 -8.13
N ARG A 214 -9.08 16.04 -8.19
CA ARG A 214 -8.36 15.83 -9.47
C ARG A 214 -9.14 14.92 -10.43
N GLY A 215 -9.89 13.95 -9.89
CA GLY A 215 -10.82 13.13 -10.67
C GLY A 215 -11.96 13.94 -11.31
N ALA A 216 -12.55 14.90 -10.60
CA ALA A 216 -13.58 15.78 -11.15
C ALA A 216 -13.02 16.73 -12.22
N ILE A 217 -11.77 17.18 -12.07
CA ILE A 217 -11.08 17.97 -13.11
C ILE A 217 -10.84 17.11 -14.35
N PHE A 218 -10.35 15.88 -14.18
CA PHE A 218 -10.15 14.94 -15.28
C PHE A 218 -11.45 14.66 -16.03
N VAL A 219 -12.56 14.39 -15.33
CA VAL A 219 -13.87 14.17 -15.95
C VAL A 219 -14.35 15.40 -16.71
N SER A 220 -14.10 16.62 -16.19
CA SER A 220 -14.42 17.86 -16.90
C SER A 220 -13.61 17.99 -18.20
N LEU A 221 -12.31 17.71 -18.16
CA LEU A 221 -11.44 17.75 -19.34
C LEU A 221 -11.80 16.68 -20.36
N ALA A 222 -12.18 15.47 -19.92
CA ALA A 222 -12.67 14.41 -20.80
C ALA A 222 -13.98 14.79 -21.51
N LYS A 223 -14.87 15.55 -20.85
CA LYS A 223 -16.06 16.11 -21.48
C LYS A 223 -15.71 17.22 -22.48
N GLU A 224 -14.77 18.11 -22.16
CA GLU A 224 -14.27 19.13 -23.10
C GLU A 224 -13.69 18.46 -24.36
N LEU A 225 -12.93 17.37 -24.20
CA LEU A 225 -12.42 16.55 -25.30
C LEU A 225 -13.52 15.95 -26.17
N ALA A 226 -14.58 15.40 -25.55
CA ALA A 226 -15.73 14.86 -26.29
C ALA A 226 -16.46 15.94 -27.11
N THR A 227 -16.33 17.21 -26.73
CA THR A 227 -16.88 18.36 -27.46
C THR A 227 -15.90 19.03 -28.41
N GLY A 228 -14.69 18.49 -28.58
CA GLY A 228 -13.66 19.02 -29.48
C GLY A 228 -12.90 20.25 -28.97
N GLN A 229 -13.04 20.61 -27.69
CA GLN A 229 -12.35 21.77 -27.09
C GLN A 229 -10.96 21.36 -26.57
N THR A 230 -9.97 21.37 -27.46
CA THR A 230 -8.60 20.89 -27.16
C THR A 230 -7.57 22.01 -26.91
N GLU A 231 -7.91 23.27 -27.15
CA GLU A 231 -6.97 24.42 -27.08
C GLU A 231 -6.20 24.49 -25.76
N LYS A 232 -6.88 24.23 -24.65
CA LYS A 232 -6.27 24.29 -23.31
C LYS A 232 -5.38 23.09 -22.98
N LEU A 233 -5.31 22.10 -23.86
CA LEU A 233 -4.54 20.88 -23.72
C LEU A 233 -3.37 20.82 -24.72
N GLU A 234 -3.32 21.70 -25.72
CA GLU A 234 -2.25 21.71 -26.74
C GLU A 234 -0.85 21.82 -26.12
N ALA A 235 -0.70 22.63 -25.06
CA ALA A 235 0.56 22.74 -24.32
C ALA A 235 1.06 21.42 -23.68
N TYR A 236 0.19 20.41 -23.57
CA TYR A 236 0.50 19.09 -23.01
C TYR A 236 0.53 17.99 -24.09
N ARG A 237 0.25 18.31 -25.36
CA ARG A 237 0.09 17.34 -26.45
C ARG A 237 1.38 16.59 -26.77
N ASP A 238 2.50 17.30 -26.87
CA ASP A 238 3.78 16.68 -27.25
C ASP A 238 4.35 15.80 -26.14
N ALA A 239 4.20 16.21 -24.88
CA ALA A 239 4.53 15.38 -23.71
C ALA A 239 3.66 14.11 -23.69
N ALA A 240 2.36 14.23 -23.98
CA ALA A 240 1.45 13.12 -24.03
C ALA A 240 1.77 12.12 -25.16
N LYS A 241 2.16 12.61 -26.35
CA LYS A 241 2.64 11.76 -27.46
C LYS A 241 3.88 10.96 -27.06
N LEU A 242 4.86 11.62 -26.43
CA LEU A 242 6.08 10.96 -25.97
C LEU A 242 5.74 9.84 -24.97
N ARG A 243 4.85 10.10 -24.01
CA ARG A 243 4.44 9.08 -23.02
C ARG A 243 3.69 7.91 -23.64
N LEU A 244 2.82 8.17 -24.61
CA LEU A 244 2.12 7.09 -25.31
C LEU A 244 3.10 6.18 -26.05
N ARG A 245 4.15 6.74 -26.67
CA ARG A 245 5.23 5.96 -27.32
C ARG A 245 6.01 5.13 -26.30
N THR A 246 6.47 5.73 -25.20
CA THR A 246 7.20 5.02 -24.14
C THR A 246 6.39 3.88 -23.54
N TRP A 247 5.09 4.09 -23.29
CA TRP A 247 4.20 3.05 -22.80
C TRP A 247 4.06 1.90 -23.80
N LYS A 248 3.86 2.19 -25.10
CA LYS A 248 3.80 1.14 -26.14
C LYS A 248 5.09 0.31 -26.20
N SER A 249 6.26 0.94 -26.13
CA SER A 249 7.54 0.23 -26.09
C SER A 249 7.67 -0.68 -24.87
N SER A 250 7.18 -0.25 -23.69
CA SER A 250 7.20 -1.08 -22.47
C SER A 250 6.31 -2.33 -22.55
N GLN A 251 5.20 -2.27 -23.29
CA GLN A 251 4.28 -3.40 -23.46
C GLN A 251 4.81 -4.44 -24.45
N ASN A 252 5.63 -4.02 -25.42
CA ASN A 252 6.18 -4.90 -26.45
C ASN A 252 7.47 -5.62 -26.01
N GLY A 253 7.92 -5.45 -24.76
CA GLY A 253 9.13 -6.10 -24.25
C GLY A 253 10.42 -5.60 -24.91
N GLU A 254 10.39 -4.49 -25.65
CA GLU A 254 11.59 -3.85 -26.17
C GLU A 254 12.32 -3.15 -25.01
N SER A 255 13.41 -3.76 -24.54
CA SER A 255 14.33 -3.16 -23.58
C SER A 255 15.11 -2.02 -24.24
N ASN A 256 14.44 -0.90 -24.50
CA ASN A 256 15.14 0.32 -24.89
C ASN A 256 15.81 0.95 -23.67
N GLY A 257 17.11 1.23 -23.82
CA GLY A 257 17.94 1.88 -22.83
C GLY A 257 17.31 3.16 -22.28
N GLN A 258 17.79 3.54 -21.09
CA GLN A 258 17.33 4.70 -20.31
C GLN A 258 16.74 5.83 -21.16
N PRO A 259 15.51 6.29 -20.87
CA PRO A 259 14.90 7.35 -21.65
C PRO A 259 15.79 8.59 -21.64
N LYS A 260 16.21 9.04 -22.83
CA LYS A 260 16.86 10.34 -23.01
C LYS A 260 15.98 11.42 -22.41
N SER A 261 16.61 12.37 -21.73
CA SER A 261 15.91 13.49 -21.13
C SER A 261 15.21 14.31 -22.23
N ILE A 262 14.07 14.93 -21.91
CA ILE A 262 13.34 15.80 -22.84
C ILE A 262 14.25 16.92 -23.39
N ALA A 263 15.24 17.36 -22.61
CA ALA A 263 16.23 18.34 -23.03
C ALA A 263 17.13 17.86 -24.18
N GLU A 264 17.42 16.55 -24.26
CA GLU A 264 18.24 15.97 -25.33
C GLU A 264 17.45 15.73 -26.61
N VAL A 265 16.14 15.53 -26.51
CA VAL A 265 15.26 15.32 -27.67
C VAL A 265 14.93 16.64 -28.38
N LEU A 266 14.90 17.75 -27.65
CA LEU A 266 14.60 19.08 -28.20
C LEU A 266 15.82 19.82 -28.77
N ALA A 267 17.02 19.23 -28.66
CA ALA A 267 18.28 19.79 -29.17
C ALA A 267 18.69 19.23 -30.55
N THR A 268 17.79 18.49 -31.22
CA THR A 268 17.97 17.91 -32.56
C THR A 268 16.77 18.27 -33.43
#